data_AF-A0A8B3P5Q7-F1
#
_entry.id   AF-A0A8B3P5Q7-F1
#
_cell.length_a   1.000
_cell.length_b   1.000
_cell.length_c   1.000
_cell.angle_alpha   90.00
_cell.angle_beta   90.00
_cell.angle_gamma   90.00
#
_symmetry.space_group_name_H-M   'P 1'
#
loop_
_entity.id
_entity.type
_entity.pdbx_description
1 polymer ?
#
loop_
_entity_poly.entity_id
_entity_poly.type
_entity_poly.pdbx_seq_one_letter_code
_entity_poly.pdbx_strand_id
1 'polypeptide(L)'
;MTLSRPHFLASAGLAGGVLLAGASVPALARAPLADAPTVGALRRKVGSIEVTALLDGYIDIKSELFIGLVDAEAGRLAEASFDKPGPRRTPVNAYLVNLGDRLVLIDAGMSDGRGPALGHLPAALQSAGVAPDQVDTLLITHMHPDHINGVLTSAGEALFPNAELVVTATDYAFWHDDANMNQAPDEAKPFFIGARRAAAAYADRLRQVDGEREAVGAIRTVPLPGHTPGHAGFIVESDGEALFIWGDVVHMATYQFARPDWSIAFDVDSKLAAETRKRTLDRVAADRMLIAGMHLPFPGFGHVARDGQAYRFVPAEWAYEL
;
A
#
# COMPACT_ATOMS: atom_id res chain seq x y z
N MET A 1 -16.56 -112.19 0.71
CA MET A 1 -17.40 -111.03 0.34
C MET A 1 -16.44 -109.94 -0.16
N THR A 2 -15.93 -109.93 -1.39
CA THR A 2 -16.51 -109.62 -2.73
C THR A 2 -17.05 -108.19 -2.92
N LEU A 3 -16.57 -107.57 -4.02
CA LEU A 3 -17.06 -106.41 -4.80
C LEU A 3 -16.55 -105.03 -4.30
N SER A 4 -15.77 -104.17 -4.99
CA SER A 4 -15.50 -103.77 -6.40
C SER A 4 -16.33 -102.58 -6.95
N ARG A 5 -15.65 -101.42 -7.12
CA ARG A 5 -15.85 -100.30 -8.12
C ARG A 5 -17.26 -99.62 -8.14
N PRO A 6 -17.56 -98.52 -8.91
CA PRO A 6 -16.78 -97.73 -9.89
C PRO A 6 -16.98 -96.17 -9.87
N HIS A 7 -16.16 -95.49 -10.70
CA HIS A 7 -16.37 -94.34 -11.62
C HIS A 7 -17.62 -93.42 -11.57
N PHE A 8 -17.39 -92.11 -11.77
CA PHE A 8 -17.92 -91.17 -12.82
C PHE A 8 -17.96 -89.72 -12.24
N LEU A 9 -17.19 -88.73 -12.71
CA LEU A 9 -17.29 -87.89 -13.93
C LEU A 9 -18.48 -86.90 -13.98
N ALA A 10 -18.18 -85.71 -14.51
CA ALA A 10 -19.04 -84.56 -14.87
C ALA A 10 -19.28 -83.55 -13.73
N SER A 11 -19.22 -82.22 -13.90
CA SER A 11 -19.14 -81.37 -15.10
C SER A 11 -18.80 -79.93 -14.68
N ALA A 12 -18.27 -79.17 -15.63
CA ALA A 12 -17.82 -77.79 -15.54
C ALA A 12 -18.92 -76.77 -15.19
N GLY A 13 -18.51 -75.71 -14.47
CA GLY A 13 -19.24 -74.45 -14.32
C GLY A 13 -18.25 -73.31 -14.15
N LEU A 14 -17.69 -72.83 -15.26
CA LEU A 14 -16.90 -71.59 -15.33
C LEU A 14 -17.87 -70.41 -15.13
N ALA A 15 -18.04 -69.94 -13.90
CA ALA A 15 -18.61 -68.63 -13.65
C ALA A 15 -17.54 -67.58 -13.99
N GLY A 16 -17.68 -66.96 -15.17
CA GLY A 16 -16.84 -65.85 -15.61
C GLY A 16 -16.99 -64.66 -14.67
N GLY A 17 -16.03 -64.50 -13.76
CA GLY A 17 -15.85 -63.26 -13.02
C GLY A 17 -15.39 -62.17 -13.98
N VAL A 18 -16.30 -61.29 -14.40
CA VAL A 18 -15.92 -60.02 -15.01
C VAL A 18 -15.31 -59.18 -13.89
N LEU A 19 -13.98 -59.21 -13.81
CA LEU A 19 -13.22 -58.15 -13.15
C LEU A 19 -13.54 -56.87 -13.90
N LEU A 20 -14.47 -56.06 -13.38
CA LEU A 20 -14.55 -54.65 -13.70
C LEU A 20 -13.23 -54.05 -13.25
N ALA A 21 -12.25 -54.01 -14.15
CA ALA A 21 -11.11 -53.13 -14.03
C ALA A 21 -11.70 -51.73 -13.96
N GLY A 22 -11.84 -51.20 -12.74
CA GLY A 22 -12.22 -49.82 -12.52
C GLY A 22 -11.20 -48.98 -13.26
N ALA A 23 -11.58 -48.45 -14.41
CA ALA A 23 -10.75 -47.49 -15.11
C ALA A 23 -10.56 -46.33 -14.14
N SER A 24 -9.38 -46.25 -13.55
CA SER A 24 -8.94 -45.11 -12.77
C SER A 24 -8.91 -43.92 -13.73
N VAL A 25 -10.01 -43.16 -13.76
CA VAL A 25 -10.04 -41.87 -14.46
C VAL A 25 -8.90 -41.07 -13.83
N PRO A 26 -7.91 -40.61 -14.62
CA PRO A 26 -6.85 -39.80 -14.05
C PRO A 26 -7.52 -38.55 -13.47
N ALA A 27 -7.35 -38.34 -12.17
CA ALA A 27 -7.75 -37.09 -11.54
C ALA A 27 -6.90 -35.98 -12.16
N LEU A 28 -7.44 -35.31 -13.18
CA LEU A 28 -6.81 -34.14 -13.79
C LEU A 28 -7.09 -32.98 -12.85
N ALA A 29 -6.20 -32.74 -11.90
CA ALA A 29 -6.20 -31.57 -11.04
C ALA A 29 -5.93 -30.30 -11.88
N ARG A 30 -6.94 -29.85 -12.64
CA ARG A 30 -6.92 -28.61 -13.43
C ARG A 30 -7.67 -27.54 -12.66
N ALA A 31 -6.93 -26.65 -12.01
CA ALA A 31 -7.49 -25.40 -11.52
C ALA A 31 -7.73 -24.43 -12.70
N PRO A 32 -8.83 -23.65 -12.70
CA PRO A 32 -8.99 -22.57 -13.67
C PRO A 32 -7.90 -21.50 -13.46
N LEU A 33 -7.57 -20.77 -14.52
CA LEU A 33 -6.76 -19.56 -14.39
C LEU A 33 -7.52 -18.56 -13.50
N ALA A 34 -6.80 -17.89 -12.61
CA ALA A 34 -7.38 -16.83 -11.79
C ALA A 34 -7.45 -15.53 -12.61
N ASP A 35 -8.59 -14.87 -12.57
CA ASP A 35 -8.82 -13.59 -13.26
C ASP A 35 -8.61 -12.36 -12.36
N ALA A 36 -8.20 -12.59 -11.11
CA ALA A 36 -7.95 -11.54 -10.11
C ALA A 36 -6.56 -11.71 -9.46
N PRO A 37 -5.86 -10.59 -9.16
CA PRO A 37 -4.62 -10.64 -8.40
C PRO A 37 -4.89 -11.11 -6.96
N THR A 38 -3.86 -11.64 -6.31
CA THR A 38 -3.93 -11.92 -4.88
C THR A 38 -3.98 -10.64 -4.07
N VAL A 39 -4.62 -10.71 -2.91
CA VAL A 39 -4.66 -9.59 -1.95
C VAL A 39 -3.23 -9.20 -1.54
N GLY A 40 -2.93 -7.90 -1.57
CA GLY A 40 -1.61 -7.38 -1.22
C GLY A 40 -1.53 -7.02 0.25
N ALA A 41 -1.03 -7.94 1.07
CA ALA A 41 -0.65 -7.67 2.46
C ALA A 41 0.72 -8.31 2.74
N LEU A 42 1.64 -7.53 3.29
CA LEU A 42 2.96 -8.04 3.68
C LEU A 42 3.37 -7.47 5.03
N ARG A 43 3.63 -8.37 5.97
CA ARG A 43 3.97 -8.04 7.35
C ARG A 43 5.47 -8.16 7.61
N ARG A 44 5.95 -7.31 8.51
CA ARG A 44 7.31 -7.35 9.06
C ARG A 44 7.34 -6.80 10.49
N LYS A 45 8.49 -6.96 11.14
CA LYS A 45 8.81 -6.28 12.39
C LYS A 45 9.64 -5.01 12.18
N VAL A 46 9.52 -4.11 13.16
CA VAL A 46 10.43 -3.00 13.48
C VAL A 46 10.64 -3.07 14.99
N GLY A 47 11.75 -3.67 15.42
CA GLY A 47 11.89 -4.13 16.81
C GLY A 47 10.70 -5.02 17.21
N SER A 48 10.06 -4.73 18.34
CA SER A 48 8.86 -5.46 18.80
C SER A 48 7.56 -5.11 18.06
N ILE A 49 7.50 -3.97 17.36
CA ILE A 49 6.31 -3.46 16.67
C ILE A 49 6.08 -4.24 15.37
N GLU A 50 4.82 -4.60 15.11
CA GLU A 50 4.42 -5.22 13.85
C GLU A 50 3.92 -4.14 12.86
N VAL A 51 4.45 -4.17 11.63
CA VAL A 51 4.02 -3.30 10.53
C VAL A 51 3.58 -4.16 9.35
N THR A 52 2.35 -3.95 8.87
CA THR A 52 1.80 -4.62 7.69
C THR A 52 1.56 -3.59 6.58
N ALA A 53 2.27 -3.72 5.47
CA ALA A 53 1.93 -3.00 4.24
C ALA A 53 0.65 -3.58 3.64
N LEU A 54 -0.28 -2.71 3.26
CA LEU A 54 -1.56 -3.05 2.66
C LEU A 54 -1.67 -2.36 1.31
N LEU A 55 -2.04 -3.10 0.26
CA LEU A 55 -2.18 -2.57 -1.09
C LEU A 55 -3.65 -2.21 -1.36
N ASP A 56 -3.95 -0.92 -1.53
CA ASP A 56 -5.26 -0.48 -1.97
C ASP A 56 -5.48 -0.73 -3.48
N GLY A 57 -4.40 -0.79 -4.24
CA GLY A 57 -4.43 -1.02 -5.68
C GLY A 57 -3.37 -0.19 -6.40
N TYR A 58 -3.72 0.40 -7.54
CA TYR A 58 -2.78 1.21 -8.32
C TYR A 58 -3.43 2.37 -9.08
N ILE A 59 -2.61 3.37 -9.38
CA ILE A 59 -2.89 4.48 -10.29
C ILE A 59 -1.86 4.45 -11.43
N ASP A 60 -2.30 4.66 -12.67
CA ASP A 60 -1.39 4.79 -13.80
C ASP A 60 -0.96 6.26 -13.95
N ILE A 61 0.32 6.54 -13.65
CA ILE A 61 0.92 7.88 -13.72
C ILE A 61 1.65 8.03 -15.06
N LYS A 62 1.35 9.10 -15.78
CA LYS A 62 2.03 9.40 -17.05
C LYS A 62 3.22 10.31 -16.84
N SER A 63 4.24 10.21 -17.69
CA SER A 63 5.46 11.03 -17.60
C SER A 63 5.18 12.53 -17.77
N GLU A 64 4.13 12.91 -18.49
CA GLU A 64 3.76 14.31 -18.70
C GLU A 64 3.32 15.03 -17.41
N LEU A 65 3.05 14.27 -16.34
CA LEU A 65 2.73 14.85 -15.03
C LEU A 65 4.00 15.29 -14.28
N PHE A 66 5.21 14.92 -14.71
CA PHE A 66 6.44 15.31 -14.05
C PHE A 66 6.91 16.70 -14.48
N ILE A 67 7.15 17.56 -13.49
CA ILE A 67 7.65 18.92 -13.69
C ILE A 67 9.18 18.90 -13.63
N GLY A 68 9.82 19.48 -14.64
CA GLY A 68 11.28 19.51 -14.77
C GLY A 68 11.88 18.29 -15.46
N LEU A 69 11.03 17.33 -15.87
CA LEU A 69 11.43 16.13 -16.61
C LEU A 69 12.13 16.49 -17.92
N VAL A 70 13.19 15.74 -18.24
CA VAL A 70 13.93 15.87 -19.51
C VAL A 70 13.77 14.57 -20.29
N ASP A 71 13.10 14.60 -21.44
CA ASP A 71 12.67 13.41 -22.19
C ASP A 71 13.79 12.40 -22.46
N ALA A 72 14.94 12.87 -22.92
CA ALA A 72 16.09 12.00 -23.20
C ALA A 72 16.58 11.30 -21.92
N GLU A 73 16.58 12.00 -20.79
CA GLU A 73 16.98 11.44 -19.50
C GLU A 73 15.93 10.45 -18.96
N ALA A 74 14.65 10.83 -19.04
CA ALA A 74 13.55 9.99 -18.60
C ALA A 74 13.49 8.69 -19.40
N GLY A 75 13.76 8.76 -20.71
CA GLY A 75 13.89 7.59 -21.58
C GLY A 75 15.00 6.64 -21.12
N ARG A 76 16.20 7.17 -20.81
CA ARG A 76 17.33 6.37 -20.30
C ARG A 76 17.00 5.71 -18.95
N LEU A 77 16.40 6.47 -18.02
CA LEU A 77 16.02 5.97 -16.70
C LEU A 77 14.95 4.87 -16.80
N ALA A 78 13.96 5.06 -17.68
CA ALA A 78 12.91 4.08 -17.94
C ALA A 78 13.47 2.79 -18.56
N GLU A 79 14.35 2.90 -19.56
CA GLU A 79 15.02 1.76 -20.18
C GLU A 79 15.86 0.97 -19.15
N ALA A 80 16.67 1.68 -18.35
CA ALA A 80 17.49 1.07 -17.31
C ALA A 80 16.67 0.36 -16.21
N SER A 81 15.42 0.79 -16.01
CA SER A 81 14.50 0.20 -15.04
C SER A 81 13.59 -0.89 -15.63
N PHE A 82 13.78 -1.24 -16.91
CA PHE A 82 12.95 -2.20 -17.66
C PHE A 82 11.47 -1.81 -17.71
N ASP A 83 11.22 -0.51 -17.77
CA ASP A 83 9.88 0.03 -17.71
C ASP A 83 9.16 -0.17 -19.04
N LYS A 84 7.88 -0.56 -18.96
CA LYS A 84 7.05 -0.70 -20.16
C LYS A 84 6.70 0.68 -20.71
N PRO A 85 6.61 0.85 -22.04
CA PRO A 85 6.12 2.08 -22.64
C PRO A 85 4.71 2.45 -22.16
N GLY A 86 4.45 3.74 -22.02
CA GLY A 86 3.15 4.28 -21.64
C GLY A 86 3.03 4.62 -20.14
N PRO A 87 1.80 4.77 -19.63
CA PRO A 87 1.55 5.08 -18.23
C PRO A 87 2.16 4.04 -17.29
N ARG A 88 2.66 4.51 -16.16
CA ARG A 88 3.36 3.72 -15.17
C ARG A 88 2.44 3.38 -14.01
N ARG A 89 2.19 2.09 -13.87
CA ARG A 89 1.46 1.53 -12.75
C ARG A 89 2.18 1.83 -11.44
N THR A 90 1.56 2.67 -10.63
CA THR A 90 2.07 3.16 -9.36
C THR A 90 1.15 2.63 -8.26
N PRO A 91 1.66 1.87 -7.28
CA PRO A 91 0.82 1.32 -6.23
C PRO A 91 0.30 2.42 -5.30
N VAL A 92 -0.80 2.13 -4.60
CA VAL A 92 -1.28 2.91 -3.46
C VAL A 92 -1.17 2.02 -2.24
N ASN A 93 -0.13 2.23 -1.44
CA ASN A 93 0.14 1.49 -0.23
C ASN A 93 -0.40 2.26 0.99
N ALA A 94 -0.87 1.51 1.99
CA ALA A 94 -1.11 1.99 3.35
C ALA A 94 -0.37 1.09 4.34
N TYR A 95 -0.21 1.54 5.59
CA TYR A 95 0.59 0.81 6.58
C TYR A 95 -0.16 0.66 7.90
N LEU A 96 -0.48 -0.59 8.26
CA LEU A 96 -1.04 -0.94 9.56
C LEU A 96 0.10 -1.18 10.56
N VAL A 97 0.08 -0.47 11.67
CA VAL A 97 1.08 -0.53 12.74
C VAL A 97 0.40 -1.02 14.01
N ASN A 98 0.80 -2.21 14.47
CA ASN A 98 0.34 -2.79 15.72
C ASN A 98 1.40 -2.57 16.80
N LEU A 99 1.10 -1.64 17.72
CA LEU A 99 1.94 -1.28 18.86
C LEU A 99 1.77 -2.23 20.06
N GLY A 100 0.86 -3.21 19.97
CA GLY A 100 0.48 -4.13 21.03
C GLY A 100 -0.76 -3.68 21.81
N ASP A 101 -0.82 -2.41 22.22
CA ASP A 101 -1.95 -1.81 22.94
C ASP A 101 -2.81 -0.87 22.07
N ARG A 102 -2.36 -0.61 20.84
CA ARG A 102 -3.00 0.24 19.83
C ARG A 102 -2.77 -0.32 18.44
N LEU A 103 -3.80 -0.23 17.60
CA LEU A 103 -3.75 -0.54 16.19
C LEU A 103 -3.96 0.73 15.37
N VAL A 104 -2.88 1.18 14.73
CA VAL A 104 -2.83 2.43 13.99
C VAL A 104 -2.77 2.11 12.49
N LEU A 105 -3.64 2.72 11.70
CA LEU A 105 -3.58 2.66 10.25
C LEU A 105 -3.06 4.00 9.72
N ILE A 106 -1.91 3.96 9.02
CA ILE A 106 -1.31 5.13 8.36
C ILE A 106 -1.75 5.13 6.90
N ASP A 107 -2.53 6.16 6.53
CA ASP A 107 -3.30 6.30 5.30
C ASP A 107 -4.30 5.16 5.04
N ALA A 108 -5.29 5.41 4.19
CA ALA A 108 -6.46 4.55 4.03
C ALA A 108 -6.85 4.24 2.57
N GLY A 109 -6.06 4.64 1.57
CA GLY A 109 -6.42 4.37 0.17
C GLY A 109 -7.53 5.28 -0.35
N MET A 110 -8.09 4.93 -1.52
CA MET A 110 -9.01 5.81 -2.26
C MET A 110 -10.51 5.45 -2.14
N SER A 111 -10.86 4.40 -1.39
CA SER A 111 -12.20 3.78 -1.44
C SER A 111 -12.57 3.39 -2.89
N ASP A 112 -13.84 3.41 -3.26
CA ASP A 112 -14.33 3.13 -4.61
C ASP A 112 -14.11 4.26 -5.64
N GLY A 113 -13.31 5.27 -5.31
CA GLY A 113 -13.17 6.52 -6.06
C GLY A 113 -12.55 6.43 -7.46
N ARG A 114 -11.99 5.28 -7.89
CA ARG A 114 -11.33 5.12 -9.20
C ARG A 114 -11.57 3.77 -9.89
N GLY A 115 -12.78 3.23 -9.77
CA GLY A 115 -13.15 1.99 -10.45
C GLY A 115 -12.40 0.76 -9.89
N PRO A 116 -12.28 -0.34 -10.65
CA PRO A 116 -11.85 -1.63 -10.09
C PRO A 116 -10.35 -1.72 -9.74
N ALA A 117 -9.56 -0.69 -10.06
CA ALA A 117 -8.11 -0.70 -9.84
C ALA A 117 -7.70 -0.32 -8.41
N LEU A 118 -8.61 0.28 -7.63
CA LEU A 118 -8.40 0.78 -6.27
C LEU A 118 -9.54 0.31 -5.34
N GLY A 119 -9.48 0.66 -4.06
CA GLY A 119 -10.49 0.29 -3.07
C GLY A 119 -10.32 -1.13 -2.50
N HIS A 120 -9.13 -1.72 -2.67
CA HIS A 120 -8.81 -3.06 -2.17
C HIS A 120 -8.31 -3.06 -0.73
N LEU A 121 -8.14 -1.89 -0.09
CA LEU A 121 -7.66 -1.81 1.29
C LEU A 121 -8.49 -2.66 2.28
N PRO A 122 -9.84 -2.66 2.27
CA PRO A 122 -10.60 -3.48 3.22
C PRO A 122 -10.32 -4.98 3.09
N ALA A 123 -10.13 -5.46 1.86
CA ALA A 123 -9.74 -6.86 1.62
C ALA A 123 -8.31 -7.14 2.09
N ALA A 124 -7.37 -6.21 1.87
CA ALA A 124 -6.00 -6.28 2.38
C ALA A 124 -5.97 -6.36 3.91
N LEU A 125 -6.72 -5.49 4.58
CA LEU A 125 -6.85 -5.45 6.04
C LEU A 125 -7.43 -6.77 6.58
N GLN A 126 -8.49 -7.28 5.95
CA GLN A 126 -9.09 -8.56 6.31
C GLN A 126 -8.11 -9.73 6.13
N SER A 127 -7.30 -9.73 5.06
CA SER A 127 -6.28 -10.78 4.85
C SER A 127 -5.17 -10.75 5.90
N ALA A 128 -4.95 -9.60 6.53
CA ALA A 128 -4.06 -9.44 7.67
C ALA A 128 -4.71 -9.88 9.01
N GLY A 129 -5.95 -10.37 8.98
CA GLY A 129 -6.70 -10.83 10.15
C GLY A 129 -7.30 -9.69 10.98
N VAL A 130 -7.49 -8.51 10.39
CA VAL A 130 -7.97 -7.31 11.08
C VAL A 130 -9.30 -6.85 10.48
N ALA A 131 -10.27 -6.56 11.35
CA ALA A 131 -11.53 -5.92 11.00
C ALA A 131 -11.44 -4.40 11.20
N PRO A 132 -12.21 -3.58 10.45
CA PRO A 132 -12.17 -2.11 10.57
C PRO A 132 -12.49 -1.58 11.97
N ASP A 133 -13.30 -2.28 12.77
CA ASP A 133 -13.63 -1.89 14.15
C ASP A 133 -12.49 -2.12 15.15
N GLN A 134 -11.43 -2.83 14.75
CA GLN A 134 -10.23 -3.03 15.57
C GLN A 134 -9.20 -1.92 15.42
N VAL A 135 -9.34 -1.04 14.43
CA VAL A 135 -8.42 0.09 14.22
C VAL A 135 -8.81 1.21 15.18
N ASP A 136 -7.86 1.65 16.01
CA ASP A 136 -8.08 2.66 17.04
C ASP A 136 -7.70 4.07 16.57
N THR A 137 -6.81 4.18 15.58
CA THR A 137 -6.32 5.47 15.08
C THR A 137 -6.05 5.41 13.59
N LEU A 138 -6.56 6.40 12.86
CA LEU A 138 -6.20 6.71 11.49
C LEU A 138 -5.21 7.88 11.50
N LEU A 139 -3.97 7.64 11.10
CA LEU A 139 -2.95 8.69 10.92
C LEU A 139 -2.82 9.01 9.44
N ILE A 140 -3.12 10.25 9.04
CA ILE A 140 -3.11 10.65 7.63
C ILE A 140 -1.85 11.47 7.33
N THR A 141 -1.06 11.05 6.35
CA THR A 141 0.14 11.77 5.91
C THR A 141 -0.21 13.12 5.29
N HIS A 142 -1.26 13.14 4.47
CA HIS A 142 -1.89 14.30 3.86
C HIS A 142 -3.27 13.93 3.30
N MET A 143 -4.13 14.92 3.06
CA MET A 143 -5.55 14.69 2.74
C MET A 143 -5.83 14.52 1.24
N HIS A 144 -4.91 13.98 0.46
CA HIS A 144 -5.22 13.61 -0.92
C HIS A 144 -6.18 12.42 -0.99
N PRO A 145 -6.96 12.31 -2.09
CA PRO A 145 -8.01 11.31 -2.23
C PRO A 145 -7.59 9.87 -1.97
N ASP A 146 -6.41 9.47 -2.45
CA ASP A 146 -5.87 8.12 -2.33
C ASP A 146 -5.21 7.81 -0.99
N HIS A 147 -5.27 8.75 -0.05
CA HIS A 147 -4.81 8.59 1.33
C HIS A 147 -5.98 8.67 2.30
N ILE A 148 -6.88 9.64 2.10
CA ILE A 148 -7.94 9.90 3.07
C ILE A 148 -9.30 9.32 2.69
N ASN A 149 -9.63 9.10 1.41
CA ASN A 149 -11.01 8.74 1.08
C ASN A 149 -11.40 7.33 1.54
N GLY A 150 -10.44 6.41 1.65
CA GLY A 150 -10.71 5.06 2.14
C GLY A 150 -11.02 4.96 3.63
N VAL A 151 -11.03 6.08 4.37
CA VAL A 151 -11.66 6.13 5.70
C VAL A 151 -13.20 6.10 5.62
N LEU A 152 -13.77 6.22 4.42
CA LEU A 152 -15.21 6.22 4.18
C LEU A 152 -15.67 4.95 3.46
N THR A 153 -16.87 4.50 3.80
CA THR A 153 -17.65 3.57 2.98
C THR A 153 -18.09 4.24 1.68
N SER A 154 -18.55 3.45 0.70
CA SER A 154 -19.14 4.00 -0.53
C SER A 154 -20.40 4.84 -0.28
N ALA A 155 -21.06 4.65 0.87
CA ALA A 155 -22.18 5.49 1.32
C ALA A 155 -21.72 6.83 1.94
N GLY A 156 -20.42 7.03 2.15
CA GLY A 156 -19.84 8.22 2.78
C GLY A 156 -19.85 8.19 4.31
N GLU A 157 -20.07 7.01 4.92
CA GLU A 157 -20.03 6.81 6.37
C GLU A 157 -18.63 6.42 6.83
N ALA A 158 -18.31 6.58 8.12
CA ALA A 158 -17.03 6.15 8.67
C ALA A 158 -16.84 4.63 8.54
N LEU A 159 -15.81 4.20 7.80
CA LEU A 159 -15.46 2.78 7.65
C LEU A 159 -14.87 2.18 8.94
N PHE A 160 -14.15 2.99 9.73
CA PHE A 160 -13.48 2.58 10.95
C PHE A 160 -14.23 3.14 12.17
N PRO A 161 -15.28 2.44 12.67
CA PRO A 161 -16.25 3.01 13.60
C PRO A 161 -15.71 3.28 15.01
N ASN A 162 -14.50 2.81 15.35
CA ASN A 162 -13.86 3.06 16.65
C ASN A 162 -12.64 4.00 16.58
N ALA A 163 -12.15 4.31 15.38
CA ALA A 163 -10.90 5.05 15.21
C ALA A 163 -11.03 6.57 15.47
N GLU A 164 -10.02 7.15 16.13
CA GLU A 164 -9.74 8.60 16.07
C GLU A 164 -9.11 8.94 14.70
N LEU A 165 -9.59 9.99 14.02
CA LEU A 165 -8.96 10.49 12.81
C LEU A 165 -7.96 11.59 13.16
N VAL A 166 -6.70 11.37 12.83
CA VAL A 166 -5.60 12.30 13.07
C VAL A 166 -5.06 12.82 11.75
N VAL A 167 -5.12 14.14 11.58
CA VAL A 167 -4.62 14.86 10.41
C VAL A 167 -3.67 15.96 10.87
N THR A 168 -2.85 16.50 9.97
CA THR A 168 -2.07 17.68 10.33
C THR A 168 -2.94 18.93 10.36
N ALA A 169 -2.72 19.84 11.32
CA ALA A 169 -3.53 21.06 11.41
C ALA A 169 -3.32 21.95 10.17
N THR A 170 -2.09 21.99 9.67
CA THR A 170 -1.71 22.71 8.46
C THR A 170 -2.42 22.17 7.21
N ASP A 171 -2.52 20.84 7.04
CA ASP A 171 -3.21 20.28 5.87
C ASP A 171 -4.73 20.42 6.01
N TYR A 172 -5.26 20.17 7.21
CA TYR A 172 -6.68 20.40 7.50
C TYR A 172 -7.11 21.83 7.14
N ALA A 173 -6.35 22.83 7.57
CA ALA A 173 -6.63 24.23 7.26
C ALA A 173 -6.61 24.51 5.75
N PHE A 174 -5.63 23.95 5.02
CA PHE A 174 -5.55 24.15 3.56
C PHE A 174 -6.79 23.61 2.84
N TRP A 175 -7.19 22.37 3.13
CA TRP A 175 -8.32 21.71 2.44
C TRP A 175 -9.70 22.20 2.92
N HIS A 176 -9.78 22.87 4.07
CA HIS A 176 -11.02 23.49 4.58
C HIS A 176 -11.16 24.96 4.22
N ASP A 177 -10.15 25.58 3.61
CA ASP A 177 -10.22 26.97 3.18
C ASP A 177 -10.94 27.11 1.83
N ASP A 178 -11.99 27.92 1.81
CA ASP A 178 -12.79 28.16 0.61
C ASP A 178 -12.05 29.00 -0.44
N ALA A 179 -11.12 29.87 -0.04
CA ALA A 179 -10.34 30.65 -1.00
C ALA A 179 -9.37 29.74 -1.76
N ASN A 180 -8.71 28.79 -1.07
CA ASN A 180 -7.88 27.77 -1.70
C ASN A 180 -8.68 26.91 -2.68
N MET A 181 -9.86 26.42 -2.27
CA MET A 181 -10.73 25.63 -3.15
C MET A 181 -11.20 26.43 -4.38
N ASN A 182 -11.52 27.71 -4.22
CA ASN A 182 -11.98 28.56 -5.32
C ASN A 182 -10.87 28.91 -6.31
N GLN A 183 -9.62 28.97 -5.86
CA GLN A 183 -8.45 29.23 -6.72
C GLN A 183 -7.91 27.95 -7.38
N ALA A 184 -8.25 26.77 -6.84
CA ALA A 184 -7.81 25.50 -7.39
C ALA A 184 -8.40 25.24 -8.80
N PRO A 185 -7.66 24.55 -9.68
CA PRO A 185 -8.19 24.02 -10.93
C PRO A 185 -9.44 23.17 -10.69
N ASP A 186 -10.35 23.13 -11.68
CA ASP A 186 -11.63 22.41 -11.53
C ASP A 186 -11.41 20.91 -11.25
N GLU A 187 -10.35 20.33 -11.81
CA GLU A 187 -9.96 18.94 -11.59
C GLU A 187 -9.49 18.65 -10.16
N ALA A 188 -9.03 19.68 -9.43
CA ALA A 188 -8.55 19.57 -8.05
C ALA A 188 -9.65 19.86 -7.02
N LYS A 189 -10.74 20.53 -7.38
CA LYS A 189 -11.87 20.81 -6.46
C LYS A 189 -12.47 19.56 -5.80
N PRO A 190 -12.59 18.40 -6.48
CA PRO A 190 -13.01 17.16 -5.83
C PRO A 190 -12.11 16.71 -4.66
N PHE A 191 -10.83 17.11 -4.62
CA PHE A 191 -9.90 16.75 -3.54
C PHE A 191 -10.32 17.45 -2.24
N PHE A 192 -10.64 18.76 -2.32
CA PHE A 192 -11.19 19.54 -1.21
C PHE A 192 -12.50 18.93 -0.69
N ILE A 193 -13.40 18.52 -1.59
CA ILE A 193 -14.69 17.92 -1.22
C ILE A 193 -14.48 16.58 -0.51
N GLY A 194 -13.60 15.72 -1.03
CA GLY A 194 -13.25 14.44 -0.41
C GLY A 194 -12.65 14.60 0.98
N ALA A 195 -11.63 15.45 1.11
CA ALA A 195 -10.99 15.77 2.38
C ALA A 195 -11.98 16.27 3.45
N ARG A 196 -12.89 17.19 3.08
CA ARG A 196 -13.94 17.71 3.98
C ARG A 196 -14.94 16.63 4.39
N ARG A 197 -15.36 15.76 3.46
CA ARG A 197 -16.28 14.65 3.75
C ARG A 197 -15.65 13.64 4.71
N ALA A 198 -14.40 13.27 4.47
CA ALA A 198 -13.65 12.37 5.33
C ALA A 198 -13.53 12.94 6.75
N ALA A 199 -13.11 14.21 6.87
CA ALA A 199 -13.04 14.88 8.17
C ALA A 199 -14.40 14.95 8.88
N ALA A 200 -15.48 15.27 8.15
CA ALA A 200 -16.82 15.39 8.72
C ALA A 200 -17.34 14.07 9.31
N ALA A 201 -17.03 12.93 8.68
CA ALA A 201 -17.46 11.61 9.16
C ALA A 201 -16.82 11.20 10.50
N TYR A 202 -15.75 11.89 10.93
CA TYR A 202 -15.03 11.64 12.18
C TYR A 202 -14.99 12.88 13.08
N ALA A 203 -15.88 13.87 12.88
CA ALA A 203 -15.79 15.18 13.52
C ALA A 203 -15.79 15.16 15.06
N ASP A 204 -16.45 14.17 15.67
CA ASP A 204 -16.49 13.97 17.13
C ASP A 204 -15.21 13.36 17.72
N ARG A 205 -14.32 12.88 16.85
CA ARG A 205 -13.06 12.18 17.17
C ARG A 205 -11.96 12.53 16.17
N LEU A 206 -11.97 13.79 15.73
CA LEU A 206 -10.93 14.35 14.89
C LEU A 206 -9.92 15.08 15.77
N ARG A 207 -8.65 14.71 15.64
CA ARG A 207 -7.54 15.39 16.29
C ARG A 207 -6.60 15.96 15.24
N GLN A 208 -6.11 17.17 15.50
CA GLN A 208 -5.09 17.79 14.66
C GLN A 208 -3.75 17.76 15.37
N VAL A 209 -2.69 17.45 14.63
CA VAL A 209 -1.29 17.45 15.10
C VAL A 209 -0.45 18.29 14.16
N ASP A 210 0.69 18.81 14.58
CA ASP A 210 1.62 19.50 13.68
C ASP A 210 3.03 19.52 14.27
N GLY A 211 4.00 19.78 13.40
CA GLY A 211 5.40 19.79 13.78
C GLY A 211 5.97 18.38 14.01
N GLU A 212 7.20 18.33 14.53
CA GLU A 212 7.85 17.08 14.92
C GLU A 212 7.52 16.76 16.38
N ARG A 213 6.64 15.78 16.60
CA ARG A 213 6.17 15.39 17.94
C ARG A 213 5.56 14.00 17.95
N GLU A 214 5.26 13.48 19.13
CA GLU A 214 4.49 12.24 19.28
C GLU A 214 3.10 12.39 18.62
N ALA A 215 2.76 11.45 17.73
CA ALA A 215 1.46 11.35 17.09
C ALA A 215 0.54 10.42 17.91
N VAL A 216 1.04 9.19 18.16
CA VAL A 216 0.43 8.12 18.97
C VAL A 216 1.54 7.17 19.45
N GLY A 217 1.76 7.07 20.76
CA GLY A 217 2.66 6.07 21.34
C GLY A 217 4.07 6.13 20.77
N ALA A 218 4.55 5.05 20.15
CA ALA A 218 5.87 4.96 19.55
C ALA A 218 5.99 5.59 18.14
N ILE A 219 4.96 6.30 17.68
CA ILE A 219 4.90 6.93 16.36
C ILE A 219 5.03 8.44 16.52
N ARG A 220 6.04 9.04 15.88
CA ARG A 220 6.21 10.50 15.81
C ARG A 220 5.89 11.05 14.42
N THR A 221 5.31 12.25 14.35
CA THR A 221 5.17 13.03 13.12
C THR A 221 6.49 13.68 12.70
N VAL A 222 6.72 13.80 11.40
CA VAL A 222 7.84 14.54 10.80
C VAL A 222 7.28 15.42 9.68
N PRO A 223 7.40 16.76 9.77
CA PRO A 223 6.94 17.66 8.72
C PRO A 223 7.71 17.44 7.41
N LEU A 224 6.97 17.26 6.31
CA LEU A 224 7.49 17.05 4.96
C LEU A 224 6.75 17.95 3.95
N PRO A 225 6.68 19.27 4.16
CA PRO A 225 5.82 20.14 3.37
C PRO A 225 6.27 20.22 1.91
N GLY A 226 5.32 20.55 1.03
CA GLY A 226 5.55 20.82 -0.39
C GLY A 226 4.56 20.07 -1.26
N HIS A 227 4.48 18.75 -1.10
CA HIS A 227 3.48 17.94 -1.81
C HIS A 227 2.06 18.43 -1.49
N THR A 228 1.77 18.54 -0.20
CA THR A 228 0.74 19.44 0.33
C THR A 228 1.36 20.32 1.42
N PRO A 229 0.69 21.42 1.85
CA PRO A 229 1.25 22.30 2.87
C PRO A 229 1.53 21.61 4.21
N GLY A 230 0.65 20.71 4.63
CA GLY A 230 0.79 19.96 5.88
C GLY A 230 1.21 18.51 5.69
N HIS A 231 1.75 18.14 4.53
CA HIS A 231 2.25 16.78 4.30
C HIS A 231 3.27 16.38 5.37
N ALA A 232 3.08 15.21 5.97
CA ALA A 232 3.92 14.69 7.03
C ALA A 232 4.20 13.20 6.84
N GLY A 233 5.37 12.78 7.30
CA GLY A 233 5.70 11.38 7.47
C GLY A 233 5.63 10.97 8.93
N PHE A 234 5.74 9.67 9.18
CA PHE A 234 5.67 9.08 10.51
C PHE A 234 6.87 8.16 10.74
N ILE A 235 7.61 8.39 11.82
CA ILE A 235 8.68 7.48 12.24
C ILE A 235 8.14 6.59 13.35
N VAL A 236 8.23 5.28 13.13
CA VAL A 236 7.91 4.20 14.08
C VAL A 236 9.22 3.66 14.63
N GLU A 237 9.40 3.67 15.94
CA GLU A 237 10.65 3.21 16.59
C GLU A 237 10.40 2.19 17.69
N SER A 238 11.20 1.13 17.71
CA SER A 238 11.22 0.15 18.80
C SER A 238 12.58 -0.52 18.87
N ASP A 239 13.10 -0.76 20.07
CA ASP A 239 14.30 -1.57 20.31
C ASP A 239 15.56 -1.13 19.52
N GLY A 240 15.67 0.17 19.23
CA GLY A 240 16.78 0.74 18.44
C GLY A 240 16.63 0.60 16.92
N GLU A 241 15.53 0.03 16.46
CA GLU A 241 15.12 0.02 15.05
C GLU A 241 14.13 1.15 14.76
N ALA A 242 14.16 1.64 13.51
CA ALA A 242 13.27 2.69 13.05
C ALA A 242 12.79 2.43 11.62
N LEU A 243 11.51 2.72 11.38
CA LEU A 243 10.90 2.77 10.06
C LEU A 243 10.34 4.18 9.84
N PHE A 244 10.69 4.80 8.72
CA PHE A 244 10.10 6.07 8.29
C PHE A 244 9.09 5.87 7.16
N ILE A 245 7.81 5.95 7.51
CA ILE A 245 6.69 5.96 6.57
C ILE A 245 6.51 7.39 6.08
N TRP A 246 7.03 7.72 4.91
CA TRP A 246 7.31 9.10 4.53
C TRP A 246 6.22 9.78 3.67
N GLY A 247 5.07 9.14 3.47
CA GLY A 247 4.02 9.63 2.56
C GLY A 247 4.50 9.73 1.10
N ASP A 248 4.26 10.88 0.50
CA ASP A 248 4.40 11.17 -0.93
C ASP A 248 5.67 11.94 -1.28
N VAL A 249 6.74 11.65 -0.53
CA VAL A 249 8.09 12.13 -0.86
C VAL A 249 8.51 11.69 -2.26
N VAL A 250 8.15 10.48 -2.69
CA VAL A 250 8.42 9.94 -4.03
C VAL A 250 7.17 9.26 -4.59
N HIS A 251 6.81 9.64 -5.81
CA HIS A 251 5.69 9.10 -6.58
C HIS A 251 6.15 8.06 -7.61
N MET A 252 7.38 8.18 -8.12
CA MET A 252 7.92 7.24 -9.09
C MET A 252 9.40 6.98 -8.87
N ALA A 253 9.68 5.75 -8.40
CA ALA A 253 11.03 5.35 -8.01
C ALA A 253 12.04 5.43 -9.17
N THR A 254 11.62 5.08 -10.39
CA THR A 254 12.44 5.19 -11.61
C THR A 254 13.05 6.58 -11.79
N TYR A 255 12.29 7.63 -11.45
CA TYR A 255 12.68 9.01 -11.75
C TYR A 255 13.22 9.74 -10.52
N GLN A 256 12.47 9.79 -9.43
CA GLN A 256 12.71 10.79 -8.39
C GLN A 256 13.84 10.44 -7.41
N PHE A 257 14.36 9.20 -7.43
CA PHE A 257 15.63 8.90 -6.76
C PHE A 257 16.82 9.39 -7.59
N ALA A 258 16.79 9.19 -8.91
CA ALA A 258 17.83 9.67 -9.82
C ALA A 258 17.80 11.20 -9.98
N ARG A 259 16.59 11.76 -10.01
CA ARG A 259 16.28 13.18 -10.23
C ARG A 259 15.30 13.68 -9.16
N PRO A 260 15.77 13.90 -7.92
CA PRO A 260 14.92 14.39 -6.83
C PRO A 260 14.36 15.80 -7.08
N ASP A 261 14.97 16.54 -8.03
CA ASP A 261 14.50 17.84 -8.51
C ASP A 261 13.27 17.74 -9.43
N TRP A 262 12.98 16.57 -9.99
CA TRP A 262 11.77 16.35 -10.78
C TRP A 262 10.56 16.20 -9.85
N SER A 263 9.68 17.18 -9.94
CA SER A 263 8.45 17.24 -9.13
C SER A 263 7.29 16.64 -9.91
N ILE A 264 6.10 16.61 -9.33
CA ILE A 264 4.90 16.12 -10.00
C ILE A 264 3.79 17.17 -9.95
N ALA A 265 2.89 17.15 -10.93
CA ALA A 265 1.79 18.11 -11.06
C ALA A 265 0.80 18.11 -9.88
N PHE A 266 0.87 17.10 -9.01
CA PHE A 266 0.09 17.01 -7.78
C PHE A 266 0.74 17.73 -6.58
N ASP A 267 2.00 18.16 -6.71
CA ASP A 267 2.65 18.96 -5.66
C ASP A 267 2.05 20.37 -5.62
N VAL A 268 1.45 20.76 -4.49
CA VAL A 268 0.91 22.11 -4.26
C VAL A 268 2.01 23.18 -4.36
N ASP A 269 3.20 22.89 -3.84
CA ASP A 269 4.43 23.66 -4.06
C ASP A 269 5.53 22.70 -4.55
N SER A 270 5.66 22.59 -5.87
CA SER A 270 6.64 21.71 -6.52
C SER A 270 8.07 22.00 -6.11
N LYS A 271 8.42 23.29 -5.90
CA LYS A 271 9.79 23.65 -5.51
C LYS A 271 10.08 23.19 -4.09
N LEU A 272 9.18 23.48 -3.16
CA LEU A 272 9.30 23.02 -1.78
C LEU A 272 9.27 21.50 -1.68
N ALA A 273 8.44 20.82 -2.49
CA ALA A 273 8.38 19.36 -2.55
C ALA A 273 9.72 18.76 -2.98
N ALA A 274 10.38 19.31 -4.00
CA ALA A 274 11.72 18.89 -4.42
C ALA A 274 12.79 19.13 -3.34
N GLU A 275 12.75 20.28 -2.67
CA GLU A 275 13.67 20.60 -1.56
C GLU A 275 13.48 19.64 -0.37
N THR A 276 12.23 19.41 0.03
CA THR A 276 11.87 18.45 1.08
C THR A 276 12.27 17.04 0.70
N ARG A 277 12.01 16.61 -0.54
CA ARG A 277 12.42 15.30 -1.05
C ARG A 277 13.92 15.11 -0.95
N LYS A 278 14.70 16.07 -1.43
CA LYS A 278 16.16 16.00 -1.37
C LYS A 278 16.68 15.91 0.08
N ARG A 279 16.19 16.77 0.99
CA ARG A 279 16.56 16.72 2.42
C ARG A 279 16.21 15.37 3.05
N THR A 280 15.05 14.84 2.70
CA THR A 280 14.58 13.55 3.22
C THR A 280 15.47 12.41 2.73
N LEU A 281 15.74 12.36 1.42
CA LEU A 281 16.63 11.36 0.82
C LEU A 281 18.06 11.45 1.39
N ASP A 282 18.58 12.66 1.62
CA ASP A 282 19.86 12.87 2.29
C ASP A 282 19.88 12.27 3.70
N ARG A 283 18.85 12.55 4.51
CA ARG A 283 18.73 12.04 5.89
C ARG A 283 18.67 10.52 5.91
N VAL A 284 17.72 9.92 5.19
CA VAL A 284 17.51 8.46 5.27
C VAL A 284 18.66 7.67 4.66
N ALA A 285 19.37 8.24 3.66
CA ALA A 285 20.57 7.62 3.12
C ALA A 285 21.77 7.70 4.08
N ALA A 286 21.93 8.82 4.81
CA ALA A 286 22.99 8.98 5.81
C ALA A 286 22.75 8.07 7.03
N ASP A 287 21.51 8.05 7.53
CA ASP A 287 21.13 7.28 8.72
C ASP A 287 20.95 5.79 8.40
N ARG A 288 20.94 5.41 7.12
CA ARG A 288 20.59 4.07 6.63
C ARG A 288 19.25 3.59 7.18
N MET A 289 18.32 4.51 7.33
CA MET A 289 17.00 4.27 7.90
C MET A 289 16.16 3.46 6.92
N LEU A 290 15.41 2.50 7.45
CA LEU A 290 14.39 1.81 6.66
C LEU A 290 13.25 2.79 6.36
N ILE A 291 12.80 2.84 5.12
CA ILE A 291 11.69 3.67 4.67
C ILE A 291 10.52 2.84 4.16
N ALA A 292 9.36 3.47 4.14
CA ALA A 292 8.12 3.01 3.51
C ALA A 292 7.49 4.19 2.77
N GLY A 293 7.07 3.97 1.52
CA GLY A 293 6.45 5.00 0.70
C GLY A 293 5.17 4.54 0.03
N MET A 294 4.18 5.43 -0.02
CA MET A 294 2.82 5.11 -0.49
C MET A 294 2.79 4.70 -1.96
N HIS A 295 3.71 5.27 -2.75
CA HIS A 295 3.81 5.04 -4.19
C HIS A 295 5.09 4.31 -4.63
N LEU A 296 5.85 3.78 -3.67
CA LEU A 296 6.96 2.88 -3.98
C LEU A 296 6.42 1.48 -4.34
N PRO A 297 7.09 0.73 -5.25
CA PRO A 297 6.66 -0.62 -5.61
C PRO A 297 6.32 -1.46 -4.38
N PHE A 298 5.08 -1.98 -4.30
CA PHE A 298 4.60 -2.74 -3.14
C PHE A 298 5.61 -3.84 -2.77
N PRO A 299 5.98 -3.99 -1.49
CA PRO A 299 5.38 -3.44 -0.27
C PRO A 299 5.81 -2.00 0.09
N GLY A 300 6.64 -1.37 -0.74
CA GLY A 300 7.14 -0.02 -0.53
C GLY A 300 8.24 0.10 0.53
N PHE A 301 8.65 -1.00 1.16
CA PHE A 301 9.77 -1.03 2.10
C PHE A 301 11.12 -1.04 1.40
N GLY A 302 12.06 -0.23 1.90
CA GLY A 302 13.44 -0.30 1.43
C GLY A 302 14.37 0.68 2.13
N HIS A 303 15.57 0.81 1.58
CA HIS A 303 16.56 1.78 1.99
C HIS A 303 16.89 2.70 0.83
N VAL A 304 17.50 3.84 1.14
CA VAL A 304 18.03 4.76 0.14
C VAL A 304 19.55 4.70 0.19
N ALA A 305 20.20 4.49 -0.95
CA ALA A 305 21.64 4.58 -1.07
C ALA A 305 22.02 5.78 -1.94
N ARG A 306 23.15 6.42 -1.64
CA ARG A 306 23.75 7.41 -2.56
C ARG A 306 24.24 6.72 -3.83
N ASP A 307 24.07 7.42 -4.95
CA ASP A 307 24.60 7.04 -6.25
C ASP A 307 25.18 8.30 -6.93
N GLY A 308 26.45 8.58 -6.64
CA GLY A 308 27.07 9.86 -7.01
C GLY A 308 26.36 11.05 -6.37
N GLN A 309 25.79 11.93 -7.20
CA GLN A 309 24.98 13.09 -6.75
C GLN A 309 23.47 12.76 -6.65
N ALA A 310 23.08 11.54 -7.00
CA ALA A 310 21.72 11.06 -6.99
C ALA A 310 21.52 10.01 -5.88
N TYR A 311 20.38 9.35 -5.91
CA TYR A 311 20.02 8.27 -5.00
C TYR A 311 19.53 7.07 -5.79
N ARG A 312 19.52 5.92 -5.12
CA ARG A 312 18.85 4.70 -5.60
C ARG A 312 18.00 4.11 -4.50
N PHE A 313 16.82 3.64 -4.87
CA PHE A 313 16.01 2.80 -4.00
C PHE A 313 16.63 1.40 -3.92
N VAL A 314 16.74 0.86 -2.72
CA VAL A 314 17.17 -0.49 -2.46
C VAL A 314 16.02 -1.20 -1.77
N PRO A 315 15.23 -2.02 -2.48
CA PRO A 315 14.13 -2.76 -1.88
C PRO A 315 14.59 -3.52 -0.64
N ALA A 316 13.80 -3.50 0.42
CA ALA A 316 14.11 -4.27 1.62
C ALA A 316 14.13 -5.75 1.25
N GLU A 317 15.01 -6.51 1.91
CA GLU A 317 14.96 -7.96 1.83
C GLU A 317 13.59 -8.45 2.33
N TRP A 318 13.10 -9.52 1.71
CA TRP A 318 11.88 -10.15 2.16
C TRP A 318 12.11 -10.77 3.53
N ALA A 319 11.48 -10.21 4.56
CA ALA A 319 11.50 -10.73 5.91
C ALA A 319 10.35 -11.74 6.08
N TYR A 320 10.69 -13.03 6.18
CA TYR A 320 9.75 -14.10 6.51
C TYR A 320 9.78 -14.47 8.00
N GLU A 321 10.27 -13.55 8.84
CA GLU A 321 10.39 -13.72 10.28
C GLU A 321 9.58 -12.61 10.97
N LEU A 322 8.78 -13.02 11.96
CA LEU A 322 7.95 -12.16 12.84
C LEU A 322 8.43 -12.28 14.27
#